data_AF-A0A5C8BX08-F1
#
_entry.id   AF-A0A5C8BX08-F1
#
_cell.length_a   1.000
_cell.length_b   1.000
_cell.length_c   1.000
_cell.angle_alpha   90.00
_cell.angle_beta   90.00
_cell.angle_gamma   90.00
#
_symmetry.space_group_name_H-M   'P 1'
#
loop_
_entity.id
_entity.type
_entity.pdbx_description
1 polymer ?
#
loop_
_entity_poly.entity_id
_entity_poly.type
_entity_poly.pdbx_seq_one_letter_code
_entity_poly.pdbx_strand_id
1 'polypeptide(L)'
;MRSRFARFLLAFATALSLAAGLTLASVPAYAKGKKPGSFKVAAVFAGTTTAAISWGKSSRATGYRVCLLESSGAKKCAYASGLTKTRTLTFRGLKPTGGTDYYARVEAVNRSGKRYTAKKAFDLKVPAPQNLAASGNKTDRFSLAWSPALNAGDYEVQVAENTAFSTGLKSITTKSTTAEFSGLKPNRTYYARVQGRNGSLKGVWSATRTTSTIPLQTAAKPEAPIHTGGLGHFLTFEWAPVKNATKYDVQISPVQDFSSRVSTVPTTKTEITLDGLNGGSVYYTRIRALAGTNPSAWGPVTTVKLAQPEVNVSIVTYNVCGQDKCRSGASATFKANVPAWSARKQFAADLVSAADPDIIATQESHDKDTRFQTEFPGYTVGSYKSAKSLYFRASKFTSAGGGWITLDSPGKKYAVWEKLRDRSTGATFYAVNAHLTSGKGAANDRQRALEMSRLYAAIDSENVYDLPIVWAGDWNSNADNANQSKYAGGFDAPRNFMRDRGIADAADAVDSADAINLRLNSSNYGDRTPKASGHHIDAIFVDADARIDSWRMLTQFADDSWVYTSGKLFKAPFGSDHNPIAVTVTLPAV
;
A
#
# COMPACT_ATOMS: atom_id res chain seq x y z
N MET A 1 -77.72 -90.49 -61.03
CA MET A 1 -77.57 -90.88 -62.47
C MET A 1 -76.08 -90.95 -62.82
N ARG A 2 -75.69 -91.51 -63.98
CA ARG A 2 -74.28 -91.75 -64.37
C ARG A 2 -73.79 -90.84 -65.52
N SER A 3 -72.59 -90.29 -65.40
CA SER A 3 -71.56 -90.14 -66.47
C SER A 3 -70.22 -89.83 -65.77
N ARG A 4 -69.07 -90.52 -65.92
CA ARG A 4 -68.30 -91.02 -67.10
C ARG A 4 -67.68 -89.87 -67.91
N PHE A 5 -66.38 -89.84 -68.26
CA PHE A 5 -65.20 -90.75 -68.09
C PHE A 5 -63.91 -89.90 -67.84
N ALA A 6 -62.64 -90.35 -67.74
CA ALA A 6 -61.92 -91.61 -68.09
C ALA A 6 -60.99 -92.07 -66.91
N ARG A 7 -59.93 -92.93 -66.91
CA ARG A 7 -58.83 -93.47 -67.78
C ARG A 7 -57.60 -92.55 -67.94
N PHE A 8 -56.33 -92.96 -67.73
CA PHE A 8 -55.65 -94.29 -67.63
C PHE A 8 -54.22 -94.13 -66.98
N LEU A 9 -53.42 -95.13 -66.49
CA LEU A 9 -53.62 -96.60 -66.32
C LEU A 9 -52.77 -97.31 -65.19
N LEU A 10 -51.53 -97.78 -65.42
CA LEU A 10 -50.69 -98.80 -64.68
C LEU A 10 -49.17 -98.43 -64.69
N ALA A 11 -48.17 -99.10 -64.05
CA ALA A 11 -48.09 -100.33 -63.22
C ALA A 11 -46.73 -100.47 -62.45
N PHE A 12 -46.73 -101.15 -61.28
CA PHE A 12 -45.71 -102.08 -60.70
C PHE A 12 -44.22 -101.62 -60.55
N ALA A 13 -43.31 -102.26 -59.78
CA ALA A 13 -43.32 -103.58 -59.10
C ALA A 13 -42.44 -103.61 -57.79
N THR A 14 -42.72 -104.56 -56.88
CA THR A 14 -41.80 -105.43 -56.07
C THR A 14 -40.51 -104.90 -55.38
N ALA A 15 -40.03 -105.46 -54.26
CA ALA A 15 -40.55 -106.41 -53.24
C ALA A 15 -39.50 -106.63 -52.10
N LEU A 16 -39.78 -107.63 -51.27
CA LEU A 16 -38.89 -108.42 -50.40
C LEU A 16 -38.70 -107.99 -48.94
N SER A 17 -38.29 -108.99 -48.14
CA SER A 17 -38.50 -109.11 -46.70
C SER A 17 -37.23 -109.59 -45.98
N LEU A 18 -37.18 -109.40 -44.67
CA LEU A 18 -36.60 -110.38 -43.73
C LEU A 18 -37.12 -110.12 -42.31
N ALA A 19 -37.01 -111.11 -41.41
CA ALA A 19 -37.48 -111.01 -40.03
C ALA A 19 -36.46 -111.62 -39.05
N ALA A 20 -36.21 -110.93 -37.93
CA ALA A 20 -35.44 -111.44 -36.79
C ALA A 20 -35.82 -110.69 -35.49
N GLY A 21 -35.64 -111.35 -34.34
CA GLY A 21 -36.24 -111.00 -33.05
C GLY A 21 -35.98 -109.60 -32.48
N LEU A 22 -36.98 -109.11 -31.73
CA LEU A 22 -36.87 -107.96 -30.84
C LEU A 22 -36.54 -108.40 -29.41
N THR A 23 -35.55 -107.75 -28.80
CA THR A 23 -35.38 -107.71 -27.35
C THR A 23 -36.19 -106.54 -26.75
N LEU A 24 -36.64 -106.67 -25.51
CA LEU A 24 -37.42 -105.64 -24.81
C LEU A 24 -36.51 -104.48 -24.35
N ALA A 25 -36.44 -103.42 -25.16
CA ALA A 25 -35.87 -102.14 -24.74
C ALA A 25 -36.81 -101.42 -23.75
N SER A 26 -36.25 -100.82 -22.70
CA SER A 26 -37.02 -100.14 -21.65
C SER A 26 -37.56 -98.78 -22.09
N VAL A 27 -38.76 -98.44 -21.63
CA VAL A 27 -39.40 -97.14 -21.94
C VAL A 27 -38.62 -96.01 -21.24
N PRO A 28 -38.14 -94.96 -21.97
CA PRO A 28 -37.42 -93.86 -21.35
C PRO A 28 -38.36 -93.05 -20.43
N ALA A 29 -37.99 -92.94 -19.16
CA ALA A 29 -38.79 -92.24 -18.15
C ALA A 29 -39.00 -90.76 -18.51
N TYR A 30 -40.24 -90.29 -18.36
CA TYR A 30 -40.65 -88.93 -18.75
C TYR A 30 -39.92 -87.86 -17.92
N ALA A 31 -38.85 -87.29 -18.49
CA ALA A 31 -37.94 -86.41 -17.77
C ALA A 31 -38.66 -85.15 -17.26
N LYS A 32 -38.84 -85.03 -15.93
CA LYS A 32 -39.44 -83.85 -15.28
C LYS A 32 -38.72 -82.58 -15.76
N GLY A 33 -39.47 -81.70 -16.43
CA GLY A 33 -38.92 -80.49 -17.05
C GLY A 33 -38.16 -79.61 -16.06
N LYS A 34 -37.07 -78.97 -16.52
CA LYS A 34 -36.20 -78.17 -15.65
C LYS A 34 -36.81 -76.78 -15.42
N LYS A 35 -36.89 -76.36 -14.14
CA LYS A 35 -37.27 -75.00 -13.71
C LYS A 35 -36.43 -73.92 -14.41
N PRO A 36 -36.90 -72.65 -14.47
CA PRO A 36 -36.17 -71.56 -15.10
C PRO A 36 -34.76 -71.37 -14.52
N GLY A 37 -33.82 -70.89 -15.36
CA GLY A 37 -32.43 -70.63 -15.00
C GLY A 37 -32.25 -69.40 -14.10
N SER A 38 -31.11 -69.32 -13.43
CA SER A 38 -30.71 -68.14 -12.64
C SER A 38 -30.62 -66.88 -13.51
N PHE A 39 -30.97 -65.74 -12.93
CA PHE A 39 -30.92 -64.42 -13.54
C PHE A 39 -30.97 -63.33 -12.46
N LYS A 40 -30.69 -62.08 -12.83
CA LYS A 40 -30.70 -60.91 -11.94
C LYS A 40 -31.57 -59.78 -12.48
N VAL A 41 -32.02 -58.88 -11.61
CA VAL A 41 -32.38 -57.50 -12.00
C VAL A 41 -31.12 -56.88 -12.62
N ALA A 42 -31.26 -56.24 -13.78
CA ALA A 42 -30.15 -55.70 -14.56
C ALA A 42 -29.96 -54.22 -14.26
N ALA A 43 -31.03 -53.43 -14.35
CA ALA A 43 -31.06 -52.04 -13.93
C ALA A 43 -32.42 -51.69 -13.30
N VAL A 44 -32.43 -50.60 -12.54
CA VAL A 44 -33.65 -49.91 -12.10
C VAL A 44 -33.49 -48.43 -12.40
N PHE A 45 -34.45 -47.86 -13.13
CA PHE A 45 -34.50 -46.43 -13.40
C PHE A 45 -35.70 -45.83 -12.67
N ALA A 46 -35.43 -45.14 -11.56
CA ALA A 46 -36.44 -44.50 -10.74
C ALA A 46 -36.70 -43.04 -11.19
N GLY A 47 -37.98 -42.69 -11.28
CA GLY A 47 -38.47 -41.32 -11.28
C GLY A 47 -38.98 -40.94 -9.89
N THR A 48 -39.84 -39.93 -9.81
CA THR A 48 -40.42 -39.43 -8.55
C THR A 48 -41.59 -40.28 -8.04
N THR A 49 -42.36 -40.88 -8.95
CA THR A 49 -43.50 -41.78 -8.65
C THR A 49 -43.52 -43.01 -9.56
N THR A 50 -42.39 -43.32 -10.20
CA THR A 50 -42.26 -44.36 -11.23
C THR A 50 -40.97 -45.15 -11.07
N ALA A 51 -40.96 -46.41 -11.50
CA ALA A 51 -39.74 -47.22 -11.55
C ALA A 51 -39.78 -48.20 -12.73
N ALA A 52 -38.84 -48.06 -13.66
CA ALA A 52 -38.62 -49.02 -14.74
C ALA A 52 -37.61 -50.08 -14.28
N ILE A 53 -38.08 -51.31 -14.10
CA ILE A 53 -37.27 -52.47 -13.68
C ILE A 53 -36.90 -53.26 -14.94
N SER A 54 -35.62 -53.54 -15.17
CA SER A 54 -35.16 -54.44 -16.24
C SER A 54 -34.41 -55.64 -15.64
N TRP A 55 -34.36 -56.77 -16.37
CA TRP A 55 -33.72 -58.00 -15.89
C TRP A 55 -32.92 -58.74 -16.97
N GLY A 56 -32.04 -59.67 -16.55
CA GLY A 56 -31.30 -60.60 -17.44
C GLY A 56 -32.12 -61.82 -17.86
N LYS A 57 -31.86 -62.41 -19.04
CA LYS A 57 -32.65 -63.52 -19.62
C LYS A 57 -32.56 -64.76 -18.74
N SER A 58 -33.70 -65.28 -18.27
CA SER A 58 -33.76 -66.60 -17.63
C SER A 58 -33.94 -67.68 -18.69
N SER A 59 -33.08 -68.69 -18.70
CA SER A 59 -33.23 -69.84 -19.60
C SER A 59 -34.46 -70.67 -19.20
N ARG A 60 -35.14 -71.27 -20.20
CA ARG A 60 -36.37 -72.08 -20.03
C ARG A 60 -37.59 -71.34 -19.45
N ALA A 61 -37.55 -70.03 -19.26
CA ALA A 61 -38.71 -69.25 -18.81
C ALA A 61 -39.69 -68.94 -19.96
N THR A 62 -40.98 -69.14 -19.74
CA THR A 62 -42.07 -68.82 -20.69
C THR A 62 -42.70 -67.44 -20.44
N GLY A 63 -42.37 -66.81 -19.30
CA GLY A 63 -42.79 -65.46 -18.93
C GLY A 63 -42.26 -65.04 -17.57
N TYR A 64 -42.59 -63.82 -17.16
CA TYR A 64 -42.07 -63.17 -15.96
C TYR A 64 -43.16 -62.41 -15.21
N ARG A 65 -42.98 -62.22 -13.90
CA ARG A 65 -43.76 -61.29 -13.06
C ARG A 65 -42.80 -60.45 -12.23
N VAL A 66 -43.11 -59.18 -12.03
CA VAL A 66 -42.31 -58.27 -11.20
C VAL A 66 -43.07 -57.95 -9.91
N CYS A 67 -42.34 -57.85 -8.81
CA CYS A 67 -42.85 -57.60 -7.47
C CYS A 67 -41.96 -56.53 -6.83
N LEU A 68 -42.55 -55.40 -6.44
CA LEU A 68 -41.92 -54.40 -5.57
C LEU A 68 -42.36 -54.68 -4.14
N LEU A 69 -41.41 -54.63 -3.21
CA LEU A 69 -41.64 -54.87 -1.79
C LEU A 69 -41.03 -53.73 -0.97
N GLU A 70 -41.72 -53.26 0.07
CA GLU A 70 -41.29 -52.12 0.90
C GLU A 70 -40.22 -52.51 1.93
N SER A 71 -39.82 -53.79 2.01
CA SER A 71 -38.67 -54.18 2.83
C SER A 71 -37.92 -55.43 2.30
N SER A 72 -36.69 -55.58 2.77
CA SER A 72 -35.84 -56.76 2.54
C SER A 72 -36.49 -58.04 3.07
N GLY A 73 -37.21 -57.98 4.20
CA GLY A 73 -37.93 -59.10 4.81
C GLY A 73 -39.34 -59.38 4.24
N ALA A 74 -39.99 -58.38 3.63
CA ALA A 74 -41.38 -58.48 3.18
C ALA A 74 -41.64 -59.69 2.24
N LYS A 75 -42.78 -60.36 2.45
CA LYS A 75 -43.23 -61.53 1.67
C LYS A 75 -44.28 -61.17 0.61
N LYS A 76 -45.23 -60.29 0.96
CA LYS A 76 -46.25 -59.69 0.07
C LYS A 76 -45.61 -58.60 -0.81
N CYS A 77 -46.10 -58.44 -2.04
CA CYS A 77 -45.72 -57.30 -2.89
C CYS A 77 -46.60 -56.09 -2.56
N ALA A 78 -46.02 -54.90 -2.50
CA ALA A 78 -46.77 -53.64 -2.48
C ALA A 78 -47.33 -53.33 -3.88
N TYR A 79 -46.50 -53.56 -4.91
CA TYR A 79 -46.90 -53.48 -6.32
C TYR A 79 -46.46 -54.76 -7.03
N ALA A 80 -47.36 -55.34 -7.84
CA ALA A 80 -47.10 -56.58 -8.56
C ALA A 80 -47.60 -56.49 -10.01
N SER A 81 -46.97 -57.24 -10.91
CA SER A 81 -47.36 -57.31 -12.32
C SER A 81 -48.16 -58.57 -12.66
N GLY A 82 -48.98 -58.46 -13.71
CA GLY A 82 -49.42 -59.62 -14.49
C GLY A 82 -48.23 -60.36 -15.14
N LEU A 83 -48.53 -61.48 -15.78
CA LEU A 83 -47.52 -62.25 -16.52
C LEU A 83 -47.11 -61.52 -17.81
N THR A 84 -45.84 -61.21 -17.97
CA THR A 84 -45.29 -60.58 -19.18
C THR A 84 -44.25 -61.45 -19.89
N LYS A 85 -44.15 -61.33 -21.21
CA LYS A 85 -43.03 -61.85 -22.01
C LYS A 85 -41.89 -60.83 -22.18
N THR A 86 -42.10 -59.57 -21.79
CA THR A 86 -41.11 -58.49 -21.88
C THR A 86 -39.90 -58.71 -20.96
N ARG A 87 -38.89 -57.85 -21.15
CA ARG A 87 -37.60 -57.84 -20.43
C ARG A 87 -37.45 -56.65 -19.47
N THR A 88 -38.46 -55.78 -19.47
CA THR A 88 -38.59 -54.55 -18.69
C THR A 88 -40.06 -54.33 -18.34
N LEU A 89 -40.32 -53.62 -17.25
CA LEU A 89 -41.65 -53.19 -16.81
C LEU A 89 -41.54 -51.88 -16.02
N THR A 90 -42.43 -50.92 -16.30
CA THR A 90 -42.50 -49.65 -15.57
C THR A 90 -43.71 -49.63 -14.64
N PHE A 91 -43.46 -49.49 -13.34
CA PHE A 91 -44.49 -49.13 -12.36
C PHE A 91 -44.71 -47.62 -12.33
N ARG A 92 -45.93 -47.20 -11.99
CA ARG A 92 -46.36 -45.80 -11.84
C ARG A 92 -47.21 -45.65 -10.59
N GLY A 93 -47.34 -44.43 -10.07
CA GLY A 93 -48.11 -44.15 -8.84
C GLY A 93 -47.42 -44.64 -7.56
N LEU A 94 -46.10 -44.93 -7.62
CA LEU A 94 -45.30 -45.27 -6.46
C LEU A 94 -45.21 -44.08 -5.51
N LYS A 95 -45.19 -44.36 -4.20
CA LYS A 95 -45.07 -43.37 -3.14
C LYS A 95 -43.78 -43.63 -2.36
N PRO A 96 -43.02 -42.59 -1.98
CA PRO A 96 -41.86 -42.80 -1.12
C PRO A 96 -42.20 -43.47 0.22
N THR A 97 -41.25 -44.23 0.77
CA THR A 97 -41.31 -44.82 2.11
C THR A 97 -40.04 -44.49 2.90
N GLY A 98 -40.12 -44.46 4.22
CA GLY A 98 -39.00 -44.01 5.06
C GLY A 98 -37.79 -44.95 5.01
N GLY A 99 -36.72 -44.53 4.34
CA GLY A 99 -35.48 -45.29 4.19
C GLY A 99 -35.26 -45.74 2.75
N THR A 100 -35.12 -47.04 2.52
CA THR A 100 -35.05 -47.61 1.16
C THR A 100 -36.47 -47.77 0.61
N ASP A 101 -36.82 -47.03 -0.44
CA ASP A 101 -38.21 -46.95 -0.89
C ASP A 101 -38.78 -48.31 -1.31
N TYR A 102 -38.04 -49.07 -2.12
CA TYR A 102 -38.48 -50.36 -2.65
C TYR A 102 -37.35 -51.37 -2.93
N TYR A 103 -37.73 -52.64 -2.85
CA TYR A 103 -36.93 -53.80 -3.24
C TYR A 103 -37.57 -54.50 -4.44
N ALA A 104 -36.98 -54.38 -5.62
CA ALA A 104 -37.43 -55.08 -6.83
C ALA A 104 -37.04 -56.57 -6.80
N ARG A 105 -38.00 -57.46 -7.08
CA ARG A 105 -37.79 -58.90 -7.30
C ARG A 105 -38.56 -59.34 -8.54
N VAL A 106 -37.89 -60.07 -9.43
CA VAL A 106 -38.53 -60.66 -10.62
C VAL A 106 -38.66 -62.16 -10.45
N GLU A 107 -39.85 -62.69 -10.73
CA GLU A 107 -40.15 -64.11 -10.89
C GLU A 107 -40.06 -64.48 -12.38
N ALA A 108 -39.34 -65.54 -12.71
CA ALA A 108 -39.42 -66.25 -13.98
C ALA A 108 -40.29 -67.51 -13.80
N VAL A 109 -41.17 -67.81 -14.75
CA VAL A 109 -42.10 -68.96 -14.69
C VAL A 109 -41.95 -69.86 -15.90
N ASN A 110 -42.20 -71.17 -15.72
CA ASN A 110 -42.54 -72.12 -16.77
C ASN A 110 -43.45 -73.23 -16.22
N ARG A 111 -43.88 -74.18 -17.06
CA ARG A 111 -44.73 -75.33 -16.65
C ARG A 111 -44.13 -76.18 -15.51
N SER A 112 -42.82 -76.14 -15.32
CA SER A 112 -42.08 -76.88 -14.28
C SER A 112 -41.85 -76.08 -12.99
N GLY A 113 -42.32 -74.82 -12.94
CA GLY A 113 -42.32 -73.99 -11.74
C GLY A 113 -41.67 -72.61 -11.93
N LYS A 114 -41.16 -72.08 -10.82
CA LYS A 114 -40.75 -70.68 -10.65
C LYS A 114 -39.28 -70.56 -10.23
N ARG A 115 -38.63 -69.44 -10.55
CA ARG A 115 -37.38 -68.97 -9.92
C ARG A 115 -37.42 -67.46 -9.75
N TYR A 116 -36.95 -66.95 -8.61
CA TYR A 116 -36.83 -65.52 -8.34
C TYR A 116 -35.39 -65.01 -8.56
N THR A 117 -35.25 -63.71 -8.83
CA THR A 117 -34.00 -62.98 -8.62
C THR A 117 -33.75 -62.77 -7.12
N ALA A 118 -32.52 -62.39 -6.77
CA ALA A 118 -32.29 -61.63 -5.54
C ALA A 118 -33.13 -60.34 -5.52
N LYS A 119 -33.44 -59.81 -4.33
CA LYS A 119 -34.04 -58.48 -4.18
C LYS A 119 -32.99 -57.40 -4.52
N LYS A 120 -33.37 -56.39 -5.30
CA LYS A 120 -32.54 -55.21 -5.58
C LYS A 120 -33.21 -53.96 -5.00
N ALA A 121 -32.60 -53.39 -3.97
CA ALA A 121 -32.97 -52.10 -3.40
C ALA A 121 -32.84 -50.96 -4.44
N PHE A 122 -33.75 -49.99 -4.37
CA PHE A 122 -33.69 -48.71 -5.07
C PHE A 122 -34.61 -47.69 -4.39
N ASP A 123 -34.29 -46.41 -4.62
CA ASP A 123 -35.00 -45.27 -4.06
C ASP A 123 -35.65 -44.44 -5.17
N LEU A 124 -36.75 -43.76 -4.85
CA LEU A 124 -37.44 -42.82 -5.72
C LEU A 124 -36.74 -41.46 -5.70
N LYS A 125 -36.71 -40.78 -6.86
CA LYS A 125 -36.17 -39.42 -6.92
C LYS A 125 -37.04 -38.46 -6.12
N VAL A 126 -36.39 -37.57 -5.39
CA VAL A 126 -37.06 -36.46 -4.70
C VAL A 126 -37.74 -35.56 -5.76
N PRO A 127 -39.04 -35.22 -5.59
CA PRO A 127 -39.73 -34.30 -6.49
C PRO A 127 -39.15 -32.89 -6.39
N ALA A 128 -39.44 -32.06 -7.40
CA ALA A 128 -39.01 -30.67 -7.44
C ALA A 128 -39.54 -29.91 -6.20
N PRO A 129 -38.67 -29.27 -5.39
CA PRO A 129 -39.12 -28.42 -4.29
C PRO A 129 -39.93 -27.23 -4.82
N GLN A 130 -40.95 -26.85 -4.07
CA GLN A 130 -41.93 -25.83 -4.48
C GLN A 130 -41.69 -24.50 -3.74
N ASN A 131 -42.32 -23.43 -4.22
CA ASN A 131 -42.32 -22.12 -3.58
C ASN A 131 -40.93 -21.53 -3.32
N LEU A 132 -39.97 -21.74 -4.25
CA LEU A 132 -38.64 -21.12 -4.16
C LEU A 132 -38.76 -19.59 -4.27
N ALA A 133 -38.58 -18.91 -3.15
CA ALA A 133 -38.58 -17.46 -3.01
C ALA A 133 -37.20 -16.94 -2.61
N ALA A 134 -36.95 -15.65 -2.88
CA ALA A 134 -35.76 -14.93 -2.44
C ALA A 134 -36.16 -13.74 -1.57
N SER A 135 -35.34 -13.41 -0.57
CA SER A 135 -35.59 -12.33 0.38
C SER A 135 -34.30 -11.76 0.99
N GLY A 136 -34.42 -10.67 1.75
CA GLY A 136 -33.30 -10.10 2.51
C GLY A 136 -32.20 -9.42 1.69
N ASN A 137 -32.44 -9.16 0.40
CA ASN A 137 -31.45 -8.70 -0.58
C ASN A 137 -30.59 -7.52 -0.09
N LYS A 138 -29.27 -7.69 -0.15
CA LYS A 138 -28.23 -6.69 0.12
C LYS A 138 -27.34 -6.52 -1.11
N THR A 139 -26.28 -5.73 -0.97
CA THR A 139 -25.26 -5.50 -2.00
C THR A 139 -24.46 -6.74 -2.34
N ASP A 140 -24.22 -7.62 -1.37
CA ASP A 140 -23.36 -8.81 -1.49
C ASP A 140 -24.08 -10.13 -1.21
N ARG A 141 -25.34 -10.12 -0.77
CA ARG A 141 -26.05 -11.34 -0.33
C ARG A 141 -27.56 -11.30 -0.47
N PHE A 142 -28.18 -12.47 -0.47
CA PHE A 142 -29.62 -12.67 -0.28
C PHE A 142 -29.91 -14.06 0.31
N SER A 143 -31.09 -14.22 0.88
CA SER A 143 -31.62 -15.48 1.37
C SER A 143 -32.57 -16.12 0.34
N LEU A 144 -32.62 -17.45 0.34
CA LEU A 144 -33.56 -18.29 -0.39
C LEU A 144 -34.34 -19.16 0.60
N ALA A 145 -35.61 -19.40 0.30
CA ALA A 145 -36.48 -20.31 1.05
C ALA A 145 -37.38 -21.09 0.10
N TRP A 146 -37.75 -22.32 0.47
CA TRP A 146 -38.65 -23.19 -0.31
C TRP A 146 -39.50 -24.07 0.61
N SER A 147 -40.52 -24.74 0.06
CA SER A 147 -41.31 -25.73 0.80
C SER A 147 -40.60 -27.10 0.83
N PRO A 148 -40.72 -27.88 1.92
CA PRO A 148 -40.14 -29.21 2.01
C PRO A 148 -40.56 -30.14 0.86
N ALA A 149 -39.61 -30.89 0.30
CA ALA A 149 -39.89 -31.91 -0.71
C ALA A 149 -39.97 -33.30 -0.06
N LEU A 150 -40.96 -34.10 -0.46
CA LEU A 150 -41.16 -35.46 0.05
C LEU A 150 -39.93 -36.34 -0.28
N ASN A 151 -39.43 -37.11 0.69
CA ASN A 151 -38.21 -37.93 0.59
C ASN A 151 -36.88 -37.15 0.47
N ALA A 152 -36.86 -35.83 0.73
CA ALA A 152 -35.62 -35.08 0.86
C ALA A 152 -34.95 -35.34 2.22
N GLY A 153 -33.75 -35.91 2.22
CA GLY A 153 -32.87 -35.97 3.41
C GLY A 153 -32.02 -34.72 3.58
N ASP A 154 -31.70 -34.05 2.47
CA ASP A 154 -31.14 -32.70 2.39
C ASP A 154 -31.46 -32.05 1.03
N TYR A 155 -30.96 -30.83 0.82
CA TYR A 155 -31.11 -30.06 -0.41
C TYR A 155 -29.76 -29.61 -0.96
N GLU A 156 -29.63 -29.63 -2.29
CA GLU A 156 -28.60 -28.91 -3.03
C GLU A 156 -29.23 -27.64 -3.62
N VAL A 157 -28.70 -26.48 -3.26
CA VAL A 157 -29.15 -25.17 -3.72
C VAL A 157 -28.06 -24.55 -4.58
N GLN A 158 -28.41 -24.00 -5.73
CA GLN A 158 -27.48 -23.38 -6.66
C GLN A 158 -27.94 -21.97 -7.01
N VAL A 159 -26.99 -21.03 -7.12
CA VAL A 159 -27.18 -19.70 -7.72
C VAL A 159 -26.11 -19.45 -8.78
N ALA A 160 -26.48 -18.78 -9.87
CA ALA A 160 -25.56 -18.45 -10.97
C ALA A 160 -25.89 -17.10 -11.62
N GLU A 161 -24.95 -16.52 -12.36
CA GLU A 161 -25.12 -15.27 -13.10
C GLU A 161 -25.85 -15.48 -14.45
N ASN A 162 -26.15 -16.73 -14.83
CA ASN A 162 -26.92 -17.07 -16.03
C ASN A 162 -27.91 -18.25 -15.82
N THR A 163 -28.94 -18.33 -16.66
CA THR A 163 -29.98 -19.37 -16.64
C THR A 163 -29.45 -20.77 -16.95
N ALA A 164 -28.29 -20.88 -17.62
CA ALA A 164 -27.61 -22.15 -17.89
C ALA A 164 -26.85 -22.71 -16.68
N PHE A 165 -26.68 -21.93 -15.60
CA PHE A 165 -25.88 -22.27 -14.42
C PHE A 165 -24.40 -22.58 -14.73
N SER A 166 -23.85 -21.95 -15.77
CA SER A 166 -22.46 -22.12 -16.22
C SER A 166 -21.54 -20.93 -15.88
N THR A 167 -22.09 -19.81 -15.43
CA THR A 167 -21.31 -18.60 -15.08
C THR A 167 -21.60 -18.18 -13.65
N GLY A 168 -20.57 -17.92 -12.85
CA GLY A 168 -20.73 -17.46 -11.45
C GLY A 168 -21.45 -18.45 -10.53
N LEU A 169 -21.40 -19.76 -10.85
CA LEU A 169 -22.09 -20.80 -10.10
C LEU A 169 -21.56 -20.93 -8.67
N LYS A 170 -22.42 -20.70 -7.68
CA LYS A 170 -22.23 -21.14 -6.29
C LYS A 170 -23.24 -22.24 -5.98
N SER A 171 -22.82 -23.27 -5.23
CA SER A 171 -23.66 -24.38 -4.81
C SER A 171 -23.45 -24.65 -3.31
N ILE A 172 -24.52 -24.87 -2.56
CA ILE A 172 -24.44 -25.30 -1.16
C ILE A 172 -25.32 -26.54 -0.91
N THR A 173 -24.98 -27.28 0.14
CA THR A 173 -25.82 -28.37 0.69
C THR A 173 -26.38 -27.92 2.03
N THR A 174 -27.67 -28.17 2.30
CA THR A 174 -28.32 -27.83 3.58
C THR A 174 -29.45 -28.80 3.91
N LYS A 175 -29.65 -29.09 5.21
CA LYS A 175 -30.83 -29.82 5.72
C LYS A 175 -32.02 -28.90 6.00
N SER A 176 -31.78 -27.58 6.10
CA SER A 176 -32.85 -26.59 6.20
C SER A 176 -33.57 -26.44 4.86
N THR A 177 -34.79 -25.90 4.88
CA THR A 177 -35.46 -25.38 3.69
C THR A 177 -35.14 -23.90 3.41
N THR A 178 -33.98 -23.44 3.90
CA THR A 178 -33.44 -22.08 3.72
C THR A 178 -31.94 -22.13 3.42
N ALA A 179 -31.47 -21.11 2.69
CA ALA A 179 -30.06 -20.91 2.32
C ALA A 179 -29.74 -19.42 2.18
N GLU A 180 -28.65 -18.91 2.77
CA GLU A 180 -28.09 -17.61 2.40
C GLU A 180 -26.97 -17.81 1.37
N PHE A 181 -26.87 -16.91 0.39
CA PHE A 181 -25.72 -16.80 -0.51
C PHE A 181 -25.10 -15.42 -0.35
N SER A 182 -23.82 -15.38 0.04
CA SER A 182 -23.05 -14.16 0.28
C SER A 182 -21.81 -14.05 -0.61
N GLY A 183 -21.10 -12.91 -0.53
CA GLY A 183 -19.96 -12.62 -1.41
C GLY A 183 -20.34 -12.59 -2.89
N LEU A 184 -21.53 -12.09 -3.20
CA LEU A 184 -22.05 -11.87 -4.55
C LEU A 184 -21.64 -10.48 -5.06
N LYS A 185 -21.70 -10.27 -6.37
CA LYS A 185 -21.43 -8.95 -6.98
C LYS A 185 -22.63 -8.02 -6.73
N PRO A 186 -22.44 -6.72 -6.42
CA PRO A 186 -23.53 -5.75 -6.34
C PRO A 186 -24.13 -5.44 -7.71
N ASN A 187 -25.37 -4.93 -7.72
CA ASN A 187 -26.16 -4.64 -8.92
C ASN A 187 -26.15 -5.79 -9.96
N ARG A 188 -26.40 -7.02 -9.51
CA ARG A 188 -26.26 -8.22 -10.34
C ARG A 188 -27.46 -9.13 -10.18
N THR A 189 -28.07 -9.49 -11.31
CA THR A 189 -29.11 -10.51 -11.37
C THR A 189 -28.51 -11.91 -11.24
N TYR A 190 -29.14 -12.73 -10.41
CA TYR A 190 -28.79 -14.12 -10.15
C TYR A 190 -30.02 -15.02 -10.38
N TYR A 191 -29.74 -16.22 -10.87
CA TYR A 191 -30.71 -17.28 -11.13
C TYR A 191 -30.49 -18.38 -10.11
N ALA A 192 -31.54 -18.73 -9.35
CA ALA A 192 -31.50 -19.70 -8.27
C ALA A 192 -32.31 -20.96 -8.61
N ARG A 193 -31.85 -22.13 -8.18
CA ARG A 193 -32.62 -23.39 -8.21
C ARG A 193 -32.26 -24.28 -7.02
N VAL A 194 -33.19 -25.13 -6.60
CA VAL A 194 -32.97 -26.11 -5.54
C VAL A 194 -33.47 -27.48 -5.96
N GLN A 195 -32.77 -28.54 -5.56
CA GLN A 195 -33.26 -29.91 -5.62
C GLN A 195 -33.09 -30.57 -4.26
N GLY A 196 -34.08 -31.35 -3.82
CA GLY A 196 -33.86 -32.26 -2.71
C GLY A 196 -33.05 -33.48 -3.15
N ARG A 197 -32.41 -34.16 -2.19
CA ARG A 197 -31.66 -35.40 -2.43
C ARG A 197 -32.04 -36.45 -1.37
N ASN A 198 -32.02 -37.72 -1.76
CA ASN A 198 -32.10 -38.84 -0.82
C ASN A 198 -30.75 -39.57 -0.86
N GLY A 199 -29.91 -39.37 0.17
CA GLY A 199 -28.51 -39.81 0.13
C GLY A 199 -27.78 -39.24 -1.09
N SER A 200 -27.24 -40.12 -1.95
CA SER A 200 -26.59 -39.74 -3.21
C SER A 200 -27.55 -39.52 -4.38
N LEU A 201 -28.84 -39.85 -4.24
CA LEU A 201 -29.84 -39.71 -5.30
C LEU A 201 -30.33 -38.26 -5.41
N LYS A 202 -29.79 -37.53 -6.38
CA LYS A 202 -30.26 -36.20 -6.77
C LYS A 202 -31.68 -36.26 -7.36
N GLY A 203 -32.58 -35.42 -6.84
CA GLY A 203 -33.97 -35.31 -7.25
C GLY A 203 -34.19 -34.60 -8.58
N VAL A 204 -35.29 -33.84 -8.65
CA VAL A 204 -35.60 -32.91 -9.74
C VAL A 204 -35.34 -31.48 -9.26
N TRP A 205 -34.78 -30.62 -10.12
CA TRP A 205 -34.65 -29.19 -9.83
C TRP A 205 -36.02 -28.50 -9.77
N SER A 206 -36.14 -27.52 -8.88
CA SER A 206 -37.22 -26.54 -8.88
C SER A 206 -37.29 -25.76 -10.20
N ALA A 207 -38.39 -25.04 -10.41
CA ALA A 207 -38.37 -23.91 -11.32
C ALA A 207 -37.24 -22.94 -10.93
N THR A 208 -36.62 -22.29 -11.93
CA THR A 208 -35.56 -21.31 -11.68
C THR A 208 -36.17 -20.00 -11.19
N ARG A 209 -35.69 -19.49 -10.05
CA ARG A 209 -36.11 -18.23 -9.46
C ARG A 209 -35.09 -17.13 -9.73
N THR A 210 -35.50 -16.05 -10.37
CA THR A 210 -34.67 -14.84 -10.53
C THR A 210 -34.71 -13.98 -9.27
N THR A 211 -33.58 -13.39 -8.91
CA THR A 211 -33.39 -12.39 -7.85
C THR A 211 -32.18 -11.51 -8.19
N SER A 212 -31.99 -10.37 -7.52
CA SER A 212 -30.83 -9.50 -7.76
C SER A 212 -30.26 -8.93 -6.47
N THR A 213 -28.94 -8.77 -6.40
CA THR A 213 -28.30 -7.91 -5.39
C THR A 213 -28.64 -6.45 -5.68
N ILE A 214 -28.77 -5.64 -4.63
CA ILE A 214 -29.01 -4.20 -4.80
C ILE A 214 -27.71 -3.48 -5.23
N PRO A 215 -27.80 -2.28 -5.84
CA PRO A 215 -26.62 -1.47 -6.13
C PRO A 215 -25.84 -1.11 -4.87
N LEU A 216 -24.51 -1.04 -5.00
CA LEU A 216 -23.64 -0.49 -3.97
C LEU A 216 -23.96 1.00 -3.82
N GLN A 217 -24.21 1.46 -2.59
CA GLN A 217 -24.43 2.89 -2.36
C GLN A 217 -23.15 3.66 -2.68
N THR A 218 -23.30 4.75 -3.41
CA THR A 218 -22.26 5.75 -3.64
C THR A 218 -22.58 7.00 -2.82
N ALA A 219 -21.52 7.66 -2.36
CA ALA A 219 -21.58 9.07 -2.03
C ALA A 219 -21.33 9.89 -3.32
N ALA A 220 -21.88 11.10 -3.40
CA ALA A 220 -21.45 12.05 -4.42
C ALA A 220 -19.98 12.46 -4.20
N LYS A 221 -19.33 13.07 -5.20
CA LYS A 221 -18.07 13.78 -4.92
C LYS A 221 -18.39 15.01 -4.04
N PRO A 222 -17.56 15.35 -3.04
CA PRO A 222 -17.66 16.62 -2.34
C PRO A 222 -17.50 17.82 -3.28
N GLU A 223 -17.92 18.98 -2.81
CA GLU A 223 -17.54 20.28 -3.38
C GLU A 223 -16.08 20.63 -2.98
N ALA A 224 -15.62 21.83 -3.36
CA ALA A 224 -14.28 22.29 -2.98
C ALA A 224 -14.21 22.50 -1.44
N PRO A 225 -13.16 22.03 -0.75
CA PRO A 225 -12.99 22.35 0.66
C PRO A 225 -12.73 23.84 0.88
N ILE A 226 -13.43 24.45 1.83
CA ILE A 226 -13.22 25.83 2.24
C ILE A 226 -12.01 25.87 3.18
N HIS A 227 -11.03 26.72 2.88
CA HIS A 227 -9.91 26.99 3.79
C HIS A 227 -10.36 27.97 4.89
N THR A 228 -10.18 27.58 6.15
CA THR A 228 -10.66 28.36 7.32
C THR A 228 -9.54 28.93 8.20
N GLY A 229 -8.29 28.53 7.98
CA GLY A 229 -7.12 29.12 8.64
C GLY A 229 -5.89 28.21 8.61
N GLY A 230 -4.72 28.76 8.94
CA GLY A 230 -3.45 28.03 8.99
C GLY A 230 -2.27 28.98 9.15
N LEU A 231 -1.18 28.52 9.79
CA LEU A 231 0.04 29.29 9.97
C LEU A 231 1.26 28.38 10.14
N GLY A 232 2.32 28.61 9.36
CA GLY A 232 3.68 28.04 9.48
C GLY A 232 3.82 26.53 9.20
N HIS A 233 2.88 25.71 9.69
CA HIS A 233 3.00 24.25 9.67
C HIS A 233 1.67 23.49 9.51
N PHE A 234 0.52 24.18 9.50
CA PHE A 234 -0.79 23.55 9.38
C PHE A 234 -1.76 24.35 8.50
N LEU A 235 -2.73 23.64 7.90
CA LEU A 235 -3.89 24.21 7.23
C LEU A 235 -5.18 23.52 7.70
N THR A 236 -6.22 24.30 7.96
CA THR A 236 -7.55 23.83 8.38
C THR A 236 -8.57 24.05 7.26
N PHE A 237 -9.42 23.04 7.05
CA PHE A 237 -10.42 23.01 6.00
C PHE A 237 -11.78 22.49 6.51
N GLU A 238 -12.87 22.99 5.94
CA GLU A 238 -14.24 22.49 6.15
C GLU A 238 -14.97 22.23 4.82
N TRP A 239 -16.05 21.44 4.83
CA TRP A 239 -16.86 21.15 3.65
C TRP A 239 -18.30 20.74 4.01
N ALA A 240 -19.23 20.85 3.05
CA ALA A 240 -20.61 20.42 3.25
C ALA A 240 -20.73 18.88 3.43
N PRO A 241 -21.62 18.39 4.32
CA PRO A 241 -21.83 16.95 4.52
C PRO A 241 -22.44 16.28 3.29
N VAL A 242 -21.77 15.24 2.78
CA VAL A 242 -22.21 14.49 1.59
C VAL A 242 -23.17 13.36 1.97
N LYS A 243 -24.32 13.29 1.29
CA LYS A 243 -25.31 12.22 1.48
C LYS A 243 -24.70 10.83 1.22
N ASN A 244 -25.04 9.87 2.10
CA ASN A 244 -24.49 8.51 2.17
C ASN A 244 -22.99 8.42 2.55
N ALA A 245 -22.30 9.52 2.83
CA ALA A 245 -20.92 9.45 3.31
C ALA A 245 -20.88 8.98 4.78
N THR A 246 -20.06 7.97 5.05
CA THR A 246 -19.73 7.52 6.42
C THR A 246 -18.33 7.94 6.84
N LYS A 247 -17.52 8.45 5.89
CA LYS A 247 -16.12 8.84 6.04
C LYS A 247 -15.73 9.72 4.86
N TYR A 248 -14.66 10.51 5.02
CA TYR A 248 -13.94 11.21 3.96
C TYR A 248 -12.47 10.80 3.96
N ASP A 249 -11.84 10.82 2.79
CA ASP A 249 -10.38 10.91 2.69
C ASP A 249 -10.06 12.32 2.15
N VAL A 250 -9.15 13.02 2.82
CA VAL A 250 -8.66 14.34 2.43
C VAL A 250 -7.24 14.18 1.89
N GLN A 251 -6.95 14.74 0.71
CA GLN A 251 -5.62 14.78 0.13
C GLN A 251 -5.08 16.20 0.10
N ILE A 252 -3.80 16.35 0.44
CA ILE A 252 -3.03 17.59 0.30
C ILE A 252 -1.67 17.28 -0.34
N SER A 253 -1.22 18.14 -1.25
CA SER A 253 0.12 18.07 -1.88
C SER A 253 0.58 19.48 -2.29
N PRO A 254 1.89 19.78 -2.31
CA PRO A 254 2.42 20.96 -2.99
C PRO A 254 2.37 20.86 -4.54
N VAL A 255 1.97 19.71 -5.11
CA VAL A 255 1.93 19.47 -6.56
C VAL A 255 0.48 19.35 -7.05
N GLN A 256 0.10 20.21 -7.99
CA GLN A 256 -1.30 20.44 -8.43
C GLN A 256 -2.03 19.19 -8.95
N ASP A 257 -1.32 18.29 -9.62
CA ASP A 257 -1.88 17.05 -10.17
C ASP A 257 -1.94 15.90 -9.16
N PHE A 258 -1.32 16.07 -7.98
CA PHE A 258 -1.13 15.07 -6.94
C PHE A 258 -0.30 13.85 -7.41
N SER A 259 0.65 14.06 -8.32
CA SER A 259 1.60 13.03 -8.79
C SER A 259 2.64 12.63 -7.73
N SER A 260 3.00 13.54 -6.82
CA SER A 260 3.96 13.29 -5.75
C SER A 260 3.65 14.10 -4.49
N ARG A 261 4.39 13.84 -3.40
CA ARG A 261 4.32 14.54 -2.10
C ARG A 261 2.89 14.63 -1.50
N VAL A 262 2.04 13.64 -1.80
CA VAL A 262 0.64 13.58 -1.37
C VAL A 262 0.52 12.99 0.04
N SER A 263 0.02 13.77 0.99
CA SER A 263 -0.56 13.23 2.22
C SER A 263 -2.04 12.87 1.99
N THR A 264 -2.51 11.77 2.57
CA THR A 264 -3.93 11.35 2.52
C THR A 264 -4.40 11.08 3.94
N VAL A 265 -5.22 11.96 4.51
CA VAL A 265 -5.68 11.87 5.90
C VAL A 265 -7.17 11.47 5.95
N PRO A 266 -7.52 10.36 6.64
CA PRO A 266 -8.90 9.92 6.81
C PRO A 266 -9.62 10.65 7.95
N THR A 267 -10.89 11.03 7.76
CA THR A 267 -11.73 11.59 8.83
C THR A 267 -13.20 11.15 8.70
N THR A 268 -13.95 11.16 9.80
CA THR A 268 -15.43 11.03 9.82
C THR A 268 -16.13 12.38 9.97
N LYS A 269 -15.40 13.45 10.30
CA LYS A 269 -15.90 14.82 10.39
C LYS A 269 -16.00 15.48 9.00
N THR A 270 -16.65 16.63 8.96
CA THR A 270 -16.67 17.58 7.83
C THR A 270 -15.68 18.75 7.99
N GLU A 271 -14.72 18.59 8.89
CA GLU A 271 -13.64 19.51 9.21
C GLU A 271 -12.34 18.70 9.37
N ILE A 272 -11.19 19.34 9.11
CA ILE A 272 -9.87 18.76 9.36
C ILE A 272 -8.80 19.84 9.52
N THR A 273 -7.81 19.57 10.36
CA THR A 273 -6.51 20.26 10.35
C THR A 273 -5.45 19.31 9.81
N LEU A 274 -4.56 19.82 8.96
CA LEU A 274 -3.52 19.08 8.26
C LEU A 274 -2.16 19.66 8.65
N ASP A 275 -1.49 19.00 9.59
CA ASP A 275 -0.21 19.42 10.16
C ASP A 275 1.02 18.90 9.38
N GLY A 276 2.20 19.38 9.76
CA GLY A 276 3.49 18.93 9.21
C GLY A 276 3.89 19.61 7.89
N LEU A 277 3.16 20.64 7.49
CA LEU A 277 3.39 21.44 6.28
C LEU A 277 4.59 22.39 6.46
N ASN A 278 4.90 23.20 5.44
CA ASN A 278 5.91 24.26 5.50
C ASN A 278 5.26 25.60 5.10
N GLY A 279 5.62 26.69 5.77
CA GLY A 279 5.18 28.04 5.42
C GLY A 279 5.73 28.52 4.08
N GLY A 280 5.15 29.59 3.53
CA GLY A 280 5.46 30.16 2.22
C GLY A 280 4.97 29.32 1.03
N SER A 281 4.95 27.99 1.18
CA SER A 281 4.60 27.04 0.12
C SER A 281 3.12 27.07 -0.28
N VAL A 282 2.86 26.84 -1.58
CA VAL A 282 1.51 26.61 -2.11
C VAL A 282 1.12 25.15 -1.97
N TYR A 283 -0.09 24.91 -1.47
CA TYR A 283 -0.69 23.59 -1.31
C TYR A 283 -2.02 23.48 -2.07
N TYR A 284 -2.27 22.27 -2.56
CA TYR A 284 -3.46 21.85 -3.27
C TYR A 284 -4.19 20.80 -2.45
N THR A 285 -5.46 21.04 -2.10
CA THR A 285 -6.27 20.17 -1.24
C THR A 285 -7.52 19.69 -1.98
N ARG A 286 -7.84 18.40 -1.90
CA ARG A 286 -9.06 17.79 -2.48
C ARG A 286 -9.63 16.71 -1.58
N ILE A 287 -10.94 16.48 -1.63
CA ILE A 287 -11.63 15.53 -0.75
C ILE A 287 -12.46 14.54 -1.57
N ARG A 288 -12.55 13.29 -1.10
CA ARG A 288 -13.56 12.33 -1.56
C ARG A 288 -14.39 11.83 -0.38
N ALA A 289 -15.66 11.56 -0.63
CA ALA A 289 -16.54 10.89 0.33
C ALA A 289 -16.46 9.37 0.16
N LEU A 290 -16.74 8.61 1.21
CA LEU A 290 -16.82 7.15 1.16
C LEU A 290 -18.15 6.68 1.76
N ALA A 291 -18.87 5.86 1.00
CA ALA A 291 -20.04 5.13 1.47
C ALA A 291 -19.58 3.74 1.95
N GLY A 292 -19.31 3.60 3.25
CA GLY A 292 -18.59 2.46 3.79
C GLY A 292 -17.16 2.39 3.23
N THR A 293 -16.86 1.35 2.45
CA THR A 293 -15.58 1.19 1.74
C THR A 293 -15.59 1.71 0.30
N ASN A 294 -16.72 2.24 -0.19
CA ASN A 294 -16.89 2.66 -1.59
C ASN A 294 -16.59 4.16 -1.78
N PRO A 295 -15.47 4.55 -2.42
CA PRO A 295 -15.12 5.95 -2.61
C PRO A 295 -15.93 6.61 -3.73
N SER A 296 -16.24 7.90 -3.55
CA SER A 296 -16.61 8.80 -4.64
C SER A 296 -15.40 9.11 -5.53
N ALA A 297 -15.65 9.75 -6.67
CA ALA A 297 -14.61 10.54 -7.32
C ALA A 297 -14.11 11.66 -6.37
N TRP A 298 -12.89 12.14 -6.57
CA TRP A 298 -12.41 13.34 -5.88
C TRP A 298 -13.25 14.56 -6.29
N GLY A 299 -13.48 15.46 -5.32
CA GLY A 299 -14.05 16.78 -5.53
C GLY A 299 -13.10 17.72 -6.28
N PRO A 300 -13.49 18.99 -6.49
CA PRO A 300 -12.59 20.04 -6.94
C PRO A 300 -11.36 20.22 -6.02
N VAL A 301 -10.35 20.91 -6.53
CA VAL A 301 -9.13 21.26 -5.79
C VAL A 301 -9.24 22.69 -5.27
N THR A 302 -8.92 22.89 -4.00
CA THR A 302 -8.69 24.21 -3.39
C THR A 302 -7.19 24.46 -3.31
N THR A 303 -6.75 25.64 -3.73
CA THR A 303 -5.33 26.06 -3.68
C THR A 303 -5.14 27.11 -2.58
N VAL A 304 -4.11 26.95 -1.74
CA VAL A 304 -3.80 27.88 -0.63
C VAL A 304 -2.29 28.09 -0.56
N LYS A 305 -1.82 29.34 -0.47
CA LYS A 305 -0.45 29.62 0.01
C LYS A 305 -0.49 29.61 1.54
N LEU A 306 0.26 28.71 2.18
CA LEU A 306 0.32 28.65 3.64
C LEU A 306 1.21 29.78 4.15
N ALA A 307 0.64 30.74 4.88
CA ALA A 307 1.39 31.84 5.46
C ALA A 307 2.52 31.35 6.38
N GLN A 308 3.73 31.87 6.21
CA GLN A 308 4.83 31.76 7.16
C GLN A 308 4.86 33.01 8.08
N PRO A 309 4.96 32.86 9.41
CA PRO A 309 5.34 33.97 10.30
C PRO A 309 6.85 34.24 10.26
N GLU A 310 7.27 35.44 10.67
CA GLU A 310 8.70 35.79 10.84
C GLU A 310 9.42 34.80 11.77
N VAL A 311 10.72 34.54 11.52
CA VAL A 311 11.57 33.71 12.38
C VAL A 311 12.87 34.42 12.71
N ASN A 312 13.03 34.84 13.97
CA ASN A 312 14.24 35.47 14.46
C ASN A 312 15.30 34.39 14.75
N VAL A 313 16.46 34.47 14.13
CA VAL A 313 17.57 33.51 14.23
C VAL A 313 18.85 34.25 14.58
N SER A 314 19.45 33.94 15.74
CA SER A 314 20.85 34.26 16.01
C SER A 314 21.75 33.13 15.52
N ILE A 315 22.74 33.41 14.68
CA ILE A 315 23.68 32.42 14.13
C ILE A 315 25.13 32.90 14.26
N VAL A 316 26.03 31.97 14.60
CA VAL A 316 27.49 32.19 14.56
C VAL A 316 28.12 31.29 13.50
N THR A 317 29.02 31.85 12.69
CA THR A 317 30.00 31.09 11.87
C THR A 317 31.40 31.20 12.48
N TYR A 318 32.17 30.09 12.49
CA TYR A 318 33.52 30.09 13.06
C TYR A 318 34.40 28.92 12.59
N ASN A 319 35.51 29.22 11.88
CA ASN A 319 36.58 28.26 11.66
C ASN A 319 37.49 28.17 12.90
N VAL A 320 37.56 27.00 13.55
CA VAL A 320 38.13 26.85 14.91
C VAL A 320 39.56 26.30 14.95
N CYS A 321 40.15 25.92 13.80
CA CYS A 321 41.44 25.24 13.72
C CYS A 321 41.52 24.01 14.67
N GLY A 322 40.51 23.13 14.65
CA GLY A 322 40.50 21.93 15.50
C GLY A 322 41.72 21.03 15.25
N GLN A 323 42.06 20.14 16.19
CA GLN A 323 43.23 19.26 16.09
C GLN A 323 44.57 19.99 15.80
N ASP A 324 44.68 21.28 16.14
CA ASP A 324 45.90 22.09 15.93
C ASP A 324 46.37 22.21 14.46
N LYS A 325 45.48 22.09 13.45
CA LYS A 325 45.89 22.11 12.02
C LYS A 325 46.72 23.33 11.66
N CYS A 326 46.24 24.54 11.97
CA CYS A 326 46.94 25.82 11.75
C CYS A 326 48.25 25.97 12.54
N ARG A 327 48.50 25.16 13.58
CA ARG A 327 49.76 25.19 14.37
C ARG A 327 50.88 24.36 13.74
N SER A 328 50.59 23.51 12.75
CA SER A 328 51.64 22.80 11.99
C SER A 328 52.46 23.80 11.17
N GLY A 329 53.79 23.70 11.20
CA GLY A 329 54.70 24.65 10.53
C GLY A 329 54.72 26.08 11.09
N ALA A 330 53.76 26.49 11.92
CA ALA A 330 53.60 27.87 12.37
C ALA A 330 54.74 28.40 13.25
N SER A 331 54.88 29.74 13.33
CA SER A 331 55.94 30.42 14.09
C SER A 331 55.80 30.26 15.61
N ALA A 332 56.87 30.58 16.34
CA ALA A 332 56.85 30.60 17.81
C ALA A 332 55.80 31.59 18.36
N THR A 333 55.74 32.80 17.79
CA THR A 333 54.75 33.83 18.14
C THR A 333 53.33 33.35 17.92
N PHE A 334 53.04 32.71 16.77
CA PHE A 334 51.74 32.10 16.51
C PHE A 334 51.40 31.02 17.55
N LYS A 335 52.34 30.12 17.85
CA LYS A 335 52.13 29.01 18.80
C LYS A 335 51.97 29.45 20.26
N ALA A 336 52.44 30.66 20.60
CA ALA A 336 52.22 31.30 21.90
C ALA A 336 50.86 32.01 21.96
N ASN A 337 50.50 32.76 20.90
CA ASN A 337 49.22 33.48 20.82
C ASN A 337 48.02 32.55 20.61
N VAL A 338 48.19 31.47 19.83
CA VAL A 338 47.21 30.41 19.56
C VAL A 338 47.74 29.11 20.19
N PRO A 339 47.53 28.87 21.50
CA PRO A 339 48.07 27.69 22.19
C PRO A 339 47.37 26.40 21.74
N ALA A 340 47.79 25.24 22.26
CA ALA A 340 47.22 23.95 21.87
C ALA A 340 45.71 23.87 22.11
N TRP A 341 44.99 23.10 21.28
CA TRP A 341 43.53 23.01 21.31
C TRP A 341 42.97 22.75 22.70
N SER A 342 43.56 21.81 23.45
CA SER A 342 43.20 21.49 24.83
C SER A 342 43.27 22.68 25.82
N ALA A 343 44.07 23.71 25.53
CA ALA A 343 44.19 24.92 26.33
C ALA A 343 43.30 26.08 25.85
N ARG A 344 42.95 26.15 24.56
CA ARG A 344 42.12 27.24 23.99
C ARG A 344 40.65 26.88 23.71
N LYS A 345 40.27 25.60 23.83
CA LYS A 345 38.92 25.12 23.51
C LYS A 345 37.81 25.85 24.28
N GLN A 346 37.98 26.03 25.60
CA GLN A 346 37.02 26.77 26.41
C GLN A 346 36.89 28.21 25.94
N PHE A 347 38.01 28.94 25.80
CA PHE A 347 38.02 30.32 25.29
C PHE A 347 37.38 30.46 23.90
N ALA A 348 37.59 29.47 23.00
CA ALA A 348 36.92 29.43 21.71
C ALA A 348 35.39 29.25 21.84
N ALA A 349 34.91 28.50 22.83
CA ALA A 349 33.50 28.36 23.13
C ALA A 349 32.92 29.57 23.88
N ASP A 350 33.70 30.23 24.74
CA ASP A 350 33.32 31.45 25.46
C ASP A 350 33.04 32.60 24.48
N LEU A 351 33.90 32.76 23.46
CA LEU A 351 33.68 33.72 22.37
C LEU A 351 32.35 33.47 21.64
N VAL A 352 32.02 32.22 21.31
CA VAL A 352 30.75 31.86 20.65
C VAL A 352 29.55 32.08 21.59
N SER A 353 29.69 31.68 22.86
CA SER A 353 28.63 31.76 23.86
C SER A 353 28.27 33.20 24.23
N ALA A 354 29.21 34.15 24.10
CA ALA A 354 28.97 35.57 24.31
C ALA A 354 27.96 36.22 23.33
N ALA A 355 27.57 35.52 22.26
CA ALA A 355 26.50 35.94 21.34
C ALA A 355 25.14 35.25 21.60
N ASP A 356 25.07 34.34 22.58
CA ASP A 356 23.92 33.45 22.84
C ASP A 356 23.20 32.91 21.58
N PRO A 357 23.92 32.29 20.63
CA PRO A 357 23.35 31.96 19.31
C PRO A 357 22.30 30.86 19.34
N ASP A 358 21.34 30.90 18.43
CA ASP A 358 20.44 29.75 18.20
C ASP A 358 21.10 28.67 17.34
N ILE A 359 22.04 29.05 16.47
CA ILE A 359 22.74 28.17 15.53
C ILE A 359 24.25 28.43 15.59
N ILE A 360 25.04 27.37 15.66
CA ILE A 360 26.51 27.42 15.63
C ILE A 360 26.97 26.61 14.41
N ALA A 361 27.32 27.33 13.34
CA ALA A 361 27.97 26.79 12.16
C ALA A 361 29.49 26.84 12.36
N THR A 362 30.18 25.70 12.31
CA THR A 362 31.62 25.66 12.56
C THR A 362 32.38 24.86 11.52
N GLN A 363 33.61 25.31 11.25
CA GLN A 363 34.54 24.70 10.32
C GLN A 363 35.83 24.28 11.06
N GLU A 364 36.46 23.21 10.58
CA GLU A 364 37.57 22.50 11.25
C GLU A 364 37.24 21.98 12.68
N SER A 365 35.96 21.87 13.04
CA SER A 365 35.50 21.75 14.44
C SER A 365 35.21 20.35 14.96
N HIS A 366 35.12 19.35 14.08
CA HIS A 366 34.62 18.03 14.47
C HIS A 366 35.38 16.87 13.81
N ASP A 367 36.17 16.19 14.63
CA ASP A 367 36.67 14.83 14.49
C ASP A 367 36.78 14.26 15.92
N LYS A 368 37.12 12.98 16.07
CA LYS A 368 37.27 12.26 17.35
C LYS A 368 38.03 13.03 18.45
N ASP A 369 39.01 13.87 18.08
CA ASP A 369 39.88 14.58 19.02
C ASP A 369 39.45 16.05 19.26
N THR A 370 38.75 16.71 18.33
CA THR A 370 38.36 18.13 18.49
C THR A 370 37.20 18.30 19.46
N ARG A 371 36.13 17.50 19.27
CA ARG A 371 34.92 17.46 20.10
C ARG A 371 34.35 18.83 20.51
N PHE A 372 34.34 19.85 19.63
CA PHE A 372 33.94 21.22 20.02
C PHE A 372 32.51 21.30 20.59
N GLN A 373 31.60 20.43 20.13
CA GLN A 373 30.22 20.35 20.59
C GLN A 373 30.04 20.08 22.10
N THR A 374 31.06 19.60 22.83
CA THR A 374 30.91 19.33 24.27
C THR A 374 30.85 20.60 25.12
N GLU A 375 31.26 21.75 24.58
CA GLU A 375 31.22 23.03 25.31
C GLU A 375 29.86 23.74 25.18
N PHE A 376 28.92 23.17 24.41
CA PHE A 376 27.60 23.74 24.12
C PHE A 376 26.46 22.85 24.63
N PRO A 377 26.30 22.65 25.96
CA PRO A 377 25.17 21.92 26.51
C PRO A 377 23.84 22.60 26.14
N GLY A 378 22.82 21.80 25.83
CA GLY A 378 21.52 22.30 25.35
C GLY A 378 21.44 22.51 23.83
N TYR A 379 22.53 22.34 23.08
CA TYR A 379 22.51 22.31 21.61
C TYR A 379 22.45 20.86 21.11
N THR A 380 21.68 20.62 20.06
CA THR A 380 21.69 19.38 19.29
C THR A 380 22.71 19.48 18.18
N VAL A 381 23.49 18.41 17.97
CA VAL A 381 24.29 18.26 16.75
C VAL A 381 23.36 17.81 15.63
N GLY A 382 23.18 18.67 14.63
CA GLY A 382 22.55 18.31 13.36
C GLY A 382 23.60 17.66 12.44
N SER A 383 23.72 18.21 11.23
CA SER A 383 24.56 17.62 10.21
C SER A 383 26.06 17.86 10.40
N TYR A 384 26.82 16.82 10.05
CA TYR A 384 28.28 16.76 10.16
C TYR A 384 28.93 16.13 8.92
N LYS A 385 30.00 16.75 8.42
CA LYS A 385 30.89 16.17 7.40
C LYS A 385 32.30 16.73 7.48
N SER A 386 33.32 15.88 7.66
CA SER A 386 34.74 16.21 7.46
C SER A 386 35.16 17.53 8.14
N ALA A 387 34.94 17.59 9.46
CA ALA A 387 35.13 18.75 10.31
C ALA A 387 34.28 20.01 10.01
N LYS A 388 33.14 19.89 9.32
CA LYS A 388 32.11 20.95 9.21
C LYS A 388 30.87 20.47 9.98
N SER A 389 30.31 21.31 10.85
CA SER A 389 29.17 20.96 11.72
C SER A 389 28.16 22.09 11.84
N LEU A 390 26.87 21.73 11.91
CA LEU A 390 25.80 22.58 12.41
C LEU A 390 25.33 22.08 13.79
N TYR A 391 25.34 22.98 14.76
CA TYR A 391 24.70 22.76 16.07
C TYR A 391 23.54 23.76 16.20
N PHE A 392 22.42 23.36 16.82
CA PHE A 392 21.26 24.23 17.01
C PHE A 392 20.66 24.11 18.42
N ARG A 393 20.12 25.21 18.95
CA ARG A 393 19.53 25.31 20.30
C ARG A 393 18.31 24.42 20.42
N ALA A 394 18.43 23.32 21.16
CA ALA A 394 17.44 22.24 21.18
C ALA A 394 16.09 22.66 21.79
N SER A 395 16.06 23.71 22.60
CA SER A 395 14.84 24.30 23.18
C SER A 395 14.07 25.21 22.21
N LYS A 396 14.69 25.69 21.13
CA LYS A 396 14.06 26.57 20.13
C LYS A 396 13.74 25.85 18.82
N PHE A 397 14.65 25.01 18.33
CA PHE A 397 14.49 24.32 17.06
C PHE A 397 14.35 22.80 17.20
N THR A 398 13.70 22.18 16.20
CA THR A 398 13.87 20.76 15.85
C THR A 398 14.46 20.66 14.44
N SER A 399 15.21 19.59 14.17
CA SER A 399 15.55 19.23 12.79
C SER A 399 14.33 18.61 12.10
N ALA A 400 14.08 19.03 10.87
CA ALA A 400 13.10 18.49 9.94
C ALA A 400 13.77 17.80 8.73
N GLY A 401 15.09 17.67 8.75
CA GLY A 401 15.92 17.11 7.68
C GLY A 401 17.34 17.70 7.74
N GLY A 402 18.34 16.95 7.27
CA GLY A 402 19.73 17.40 7.28
C GLY A 402 20.61 16.54 6.37
N GLY A 403 21.73 17.09 5.93
CA GLY A 403 22.66 16.39 5.04
C GLY A 403 24.01 17.07 4.84
N TRP A 404 24.76 16.55 3.86
CA TRP A 404 26.05 17.10 3.46
C TRP A 404 26.22 17.07 1.94
N ILE A 405 27.03 17.99 1.43
CA ILE A 405 27.29 18.17 -0.01
C ILE A 405 28.81 18.07 -0.22
N THR A 406 29.23 17.29 -1.22
CA THR A 406 30.64 17.27 -1.66
C THR A 406 30.85 18.41 -2.64
N LEU A 407 31.58 19.44 -2.21
CA LEU A 407 31.88 20.61 -3.03
C LEU A 407 33.09 20.36 -3.92
N ASP A 408 34.14 19.76 -3.35
CA ASP A 408 35.29 19.26 -4.09
C ASP A 408 35.90 18.02 -3.40
N SER A 409 36.02 16.92 -4.15
CA SER A 409 36.51 15.65 -3.60
C SER A 409 38.03 15.62 -3.42
N PRO A 410 38.87 16.01 -4.42
CA PRO A 410 40.32 16.12 -4.24
C PRO A 410 40.73 17.05 -3.09
N GLY A 411 40.15 18.25 -3.03
CA GLY A 411 40.41 19.27 -2.00
C GLY A 411 39.70 19.03 -0.66
N LYS A 412 38.86 17.98 -0.57
CA LYS A 412 38.08 17.61 0.64
C LYS A 412 37.22 18.77 1.17
N LYS A 413 36.63 19.53 0.24
CA LYS A 413 35.72 20.64 0.53
C LYS A 413 34.28 20.14 0.52
N TYR A 414 33.55 20.49 1.57
CA TYR A 414 32.21 19.99 1.87
C TYR A 414 31.39 21.11 2.49
N ALA A 415 30.08 21.05 2.30
CA ALA A 415 29.11 21.75 3.12
C ALA A 415 28.25 20.77 3.92
N VAL A 416 27.60 21.27 4.97
CA VAL A 416 26.51 20.60 5.69
C VAL A 416 25.30 21.53 5.73
N TRP A 417 24.11 20.96 5.84
CA TRP A 417 22.86 21.72 5.94
C TRP A 417 21.88 21.08 6.92
N GLU A 418 21.06 21.89 7.55
CA GLU A 418 19.92 21.49 8.38
C GLU A 418 18.69 22.26 7.91
N LYS A 419 17.57 21.57 7.70
CA LYS A 419 16.25 22.18 7.67
C LYS A 419 15.74 22.23 9.11
N LEU A 420 15.63 23.43 9.67
CA LEU A 420 15.15 23.62 11.03
C LEU A 420 13.67 24.01 11.03
N ARG A 421 12.96 23.59 12.08
CA ARG A 421 11.60 24.03 12.41
C ARG A 421 11.61 24.75 13.75
N ASP A 422 11.08 25.96 13.78
CA ASP A 422 10.85 26.70 15.02
C ASP A 422 9.74 26.04 15.85
N ARG A 423 9.98 25.87 17.16
CA ARG A 423 9.04 25.18 18.06
C ARG A 423 7.85 26.04 18.49
N SER A 424 7.93 27.36 18.36
CA SER A 424 6.87 28.28 18.80
C SER A 424 5.85 28.59 17.70
N THR A 425 6.31 28.67 16.46
CA THR A 425 5.52 28.99 15.26
C THR A 425 5.30 27.80 14.33
N GLY A 426 6.18 26.80 14.39
CA GLY A 426 6.28 25.72 13.41
C GLY A 426 6.83 26.14 12.05
N ALA A 427 7.25 27.40 11.85
CA ALA A 427 7.86 27.86 10.61
C ALA A 427 9.17 27.11 10.30
N THR A 428 9.58 27.05 9.02
CA THR A 428 10.75 26.27 8.59
C THR A 428 11.67 27.05 7.67
N PHE A 429 12.96 26.87 7.86
CA PHE A 429 14.04 27.49 7.10
C PHE A 429 15.25 26.54 7.00
N TYR A 430 16.19 26.83 6.11
CA TYR A 430 17.46 26.10 6.01
C TYR A 430 18.60 26.87 6.66
N ALA A 431 19.46 26.17 7.39
CA ALA A 431 20.77 26.66 7.80
C ALA A 431 21.84 25.85 7.05
N VAL A 432 22.75 26.55 6.39
CA VAL A 432 23.84 25.96 5.59
C VAL A 432 25.18 26.36 6.19
N ASN A 433 26.15 25.44 6.19
CA ASN A 433 27.52 25.68 6.63
C ASN A 433 28.51 25.16 5.57
N ALA A 434 29.25 26.07 4.95
CA ALA A 434 30.29 25.78 3.96
C ALA A 434 31.72 25.99 4.49
N HIS A 435 32.67 25.28 3.89
CA HIS A 435 34.10 25.64 3.94
C HIS A 435 34.65 25.43 2.52
N LEU A 436 35.04 26.51 1.85
CA LEU A 436 35.46 26.52 0.44
C LEU A 436 36.98 26.45 0.24
N THR A 437 37.43 26.35 -1.01
CA THR A 437 38.86 26.37 -1.37
C THR A 437 39.52 27.69 -0.97
N SER A 438 40.64 27.55 -0.26
CA SER A 438 41.39 28.65 0.32
C SER A 438 42.47 29.18 -0.62
N GLY A 439 43.07 30.32 -0.25
CA GLY A 439 44.06 31.01 -1.08
C GLY A 439 43.45 32.09 -1.99
N LYS A 440 44.30 32.72 -2.80
CA LYS A 440 44.03 33.98 -3.52
C LYS A 440 44.15 33.84 -5.04
N GLY A 441 43.55 34.78 -5.77
CA GLY A 441 43.69 34.92 -7.22
C GLY A 441 42.92 33.93 -8.08
N ALA A 442 43.03 34.13 -9.39
CA ALA A 442 42.16 33.60 -10.44
C ALA A 442 41.88 32.08 -10.39
N ALA A 443 42.87 31.27 -10.04
CA ALA A 443 42.71 29.81 -9.98
C ALA A 443 41.82 29.38 -8.81
N ASN A 444 42.02 29.98 -7.63
CA ASN A 444 41.27 29.66 -6.42
C ASN A 444 39.85 30.23 -6.49
N ASP A 445 39.65 31.41 -7.07
CA ASP A 445 38.30 31.94 -7.34
C ASP A 445 37.53 31.09 -8.36
N ARG A 446 38.16 30.59 -9.43
CA ARG A 446 37.49 29.63 -10.35
C ARG A 446 37.09 28.34 -9.65
N GLN A 447 37.93 27.80 -8.77
CA GLN A 447 37.57 26.63 -7.97
C GLN A 447 36.41 26.93 -7.01
N ARG A 448 36.45 28.07 -6.29
CA ARG A 448 35.32 28.52 -5.45
C ARG A 448 34.04 28.70 -6.25
N ALA A 449 34.07 29.22 -7.48
CA ALA A 449 32.89 29.35 -8.33
C ALA A 449 32.25 27.98 -8.68
N LEU A 450 33.07 26.94 -8.91
CA LEU A 450 32.57 25.57 -9.12
C LEU A 450 31.98 24.98 -7.83
N GLU A 451 32.59 25.25 -6.67
CA GLU A 451 32.10 24.81 -5.37
C GLU A 451 30.77 25.50 -5.00
N MET A 452 30.64 26.82 -5.22
CA MET A 452 29.39 27.58 -5.07
C MET A 452 28.28 27.05 -5.98
N SER A 453 28.62 26.74 -7.24
CA SER A 453 27.65 26.19 -8.21
C SER A 453 27.11 24.83 -7.76
N ARG A 454 27.96 23.97 -7.19
CA ARG A 454 27.58 22.66 -6.63
C ARG A 454 26.78 22.80 -5.33
N LEU A 455 27.16 23.74 -4.47
CA LEU A 455 26.46 24.04 -3.22
C LEU A 455 25.03 24.51 -3.49
N TYR A 456 24.88 25.55 -4.33
CA TYR A 456 23.59 26.15 -4.62
C TYR A 456 22.64 25.14 -5.29
N ALA A 457 23.08 24.47 -6.35
CA ALA A 457 22.23 23.49 -7.06
C ALA A 457 21.79 22.31 -6.19
N ALA A 458 22.61 21.90 -5.20
CA ALA A 458 22.23 20.85 -4.26
C ALA A 458 21.18 21.34 -3.25
N ILE A 459 21.33 22.55 -2.69
CA ILE A 459 20.35 23.14 -1.76
C ILE A 459 19.03 23.48 -2.48
N ASP A 460 19.09 24.03 -3.68
CA ASP A 460 17.94 24.28 -4.58
C ASP A 460 17.13 22.99 -4.83
N SER A 461 17.81 21.88 -5.13
CA SER A 461 17.16 20.58 -5.35
C SER A 461 16.50 19.97 -4.10
N GLU A 462 16.88 20.40 -2.92
CA GLU A 462 16.33 19.99 -1.62
C GLU A 462 15.20 20.95 -1.16
N ASN A 463 15.40 22.25 -1.33
CA ASN A 463 14.47 23.32 -0.96
C ASN A 463 13.31 23.51 -1.96
N VAL A 464 12.66 22.40 -2.33
CA VAL A 464 11.48 22.33 -3.22
C VAL A 464 10.21 23.02 -2.69
N TYR A 465 10.36 23.83 -1.64
CA TYR A 465 9.32 24.54 -0.89
C TYR A 465 9.55 26.06 -0.84
N ASP A 466 10.67 26.54 -1.41
CA ASP A 466 11.07 27.95 -1.46
C ASP A 466 11.14 28.60 -0.05
N LEU A 467 11.80 27.90 0.88
CA LEU A 467 11.95 28.34 2.27
C LEU A 467 13.20 29.22 2.45
N PRO A 468 13.18 30.22 3.34
CA PRO A 468 14.35 31.07 3.59
C PRO A 468 15.60 30.29 4.02
N ILE A 469 16.78 30.81 3.68
CA ILE A 469 18.07 30.16 3.85
C ILE A 469 19.07 31.10 4.52
N VAL A 470 19.72 30.61 5.58
CA VAL A 470 20.84 31.27 6.24
C VAL A 470 22.13 30.53 5.88
N TRP A 471 23.01 31.20 5.13
CA TRP A 471 24.22 30.64 4.55
C TRP A 471 25.45 31.06 5.37
N ALA A 472 25.82 30.28 6.37
CA ALA A 472 27.05 30.45 7.13
C ALA A 472 28.25 29.73 6.46
N GLY A 473 29.47 30.15 6.75
CA GLY A 473 30.66 29.43 6.30
C GLY A 473 32.00 30.14 6.47
N ASP A 474 33.05 29.37 6.23
CA ASP A 474 34.36 29.87 5.80
C ASP A 474 34.39 29.85 4.26
N TRP A 475 34.01 30.98 3.66
CA TRP A 475 33.85 31.08 2.21
C TRP A 475 35.18 31.32 1.51
N ASN A 476 36.22 31.75 2.24
CA ASN A 476 37.43 32.35 1.68
C ASN A 476 37.14 33.52 0.69
N SER A 477 35.92 34.08 0.75
CA SER A 477 35.57 35.34 0.09
C SER A 477 36.26 36.50 0.81
N ASN A 478 36.55 37.61 0.14
CA ASN A 478 37.31 38.77 0.62
C ASN A 478 37.63 39.62 -0.60
N ALA A 479 37.24 40.90 -0.66
CA ALA A 479 37.36 41.69 -1.90
C ALA A 479 38.82 41.97 -2.35
N ASP A 480 39.83 41.73 -1.50
CA ASP A 480 41.24 41.68 -1.94
C ASP A 480 41.48 40.51 -2.93
N ASN A 481 40.63 39.47 -2.95
CA ASN A 481 40.58 38.46 -4.03
C ASN A 481 40.39 39.11 -5.41
N ALA A 482 39.59 40.19 -5.50
CA ALA A 482 39.31 40.93 -6.73
C ALA A 482 40.35 42.04 -7.01
N ASN A 483 41.36 42.21 -6.17
CA ASN A 483 42.37 43.25 -6.30
C ASN A 483 43.39 42.91 -7.40
N GLN A 484 43.19 43.47 -8.59
CA GLN A 484 43.96 43.13 -9.79
C GLN A 484 45.47 43.40 -9.68
N SER A 485 45.90 44.36 -8.85
CA SER A 485 47.34 44.65 -8.65
C SER A 485 48.03 43.70 -7.69
N LYS A 486 47.26 42.99 -6.83
CA LYS A 486 47.78 41.92 -5.96
C LYS A 486 47.61 40.52 -6.58
N TYR A 487 46.47 40.26 -7.21
CA TYR A 487 46.09 38.94 -7.71
C TYR A 487 45.34 39.04 -9.05
N ALA A 488 46.08 39.33 -10.13
CA ALA A 488 45.53 39.48 -11.47
C ALA A 488 44.57 38.34 -11.88
N GLY A 489 43.38 38.70 -12.35
CA GLY A 489 42.32 37.77 -12.75
C GLY A 489 41.57 37.08 -11.60
N GLY A 490 41.89 37.37 -10.33
CA GLY A 490 40.99 37.09 -9.21
C GLY A 490 39.76 38.01 -9.26
N PHE A 491 38.67 37.60 -8.62
CA PHE A 491 37.38 38.30 -8.73
C PHE A 491 36.48 38.20 -7.50
N ASP A 492 36.86 37.47 -6.45
CA ASP A 492 36.04 37.19 -5.26
C ASP A 492 34.75 36.40 -5.56
N ALA A 493 34.93 35.12 -5.89
CA ALA A 493 33.86 34.30 -6.45
C ALA A 493 32.60 34.12 -5.56
N PRO A 494 32.69 33.83 -4.24
CA PRO A 494 31.51 33.57 -3.43
C PRO A 494 30.58 34.79 -3.30
N ARG A 495 31.14 35.94 -2.94
CA ARG A 495 30.39 37.20 -2.76
C ARG A 495 29.70 37.68 -4.03
N ASN A 496 30.34 37.55 -5.20
CA ASN A 496 29.67 37.78 -6.48
C ASN A 496 28.54 36.78 -6.72
N PHE A 497 28.80 35.48 -6.55
CA PHE A 497 27.84 34.42 -6.84
C PHE A 497 26.54 34.55 -6.01
N MET A 498 26.64 34.97 -4.74
CA MET A 498 25.48 35.24 -3.87
C MET A 498 24.75 36.52 -4.29
N ARG A 499 25.45 37.65 -4.46
CA ARG A 499 24.85 38.92 -4.89
C ARG A 499 24.10 38.78 -6.21
N ASP A 500 24.66 38.05 -7.17
CA ASP A 500 24.08 37.83 -8.51
C ASP A 500 22.81 36.94 -8.48
N ARG A 501 22.39 36.49 -7.28
CA ARG A 501 21.14 35.76 -6.99
C ARG A 501 20.20 36.50 -6.04
N GLY A 502 20.53 37.73 -5.63
CA GLY A 502 19.78 38.44 -4.60
C GLY A 502 19.99 37.89 -3.19
N ILE A 503 21.10 37.20 -2.93
CA ILE A 503 21.50 36.74 -1.60
C ILE A 503 22.56 37.72 -1.07
N ALA A 504 22.24 38.43 0.00
CA ALA A 504 23.03 39.52 0.56
C ALA A 504 24.06 39.02 1.59
N ASP A 505 25.24 39.65 1.63
CA ASP A 505 26.18 39.50 2.74
C ASP A 505 25.64 40.29 3.94
N ALA A 506 25.46 39.65 5.09
CA ALA A 506 24.95 40.34 6.28
C ALA A 506 25.90 41.46 6.76
N ALA A 507 27.18 41.43 6.38
CA ALA A 507 28.12 42.52 6.63
C ALA A 507 27.86 43.76 5.75
N ASP A 508 27.24 43.59 4.58
CA ASP A 508 26.87 44.68 3.66
C ASP A 508 25.48 45.25 3.94
N ALA A 509 24.57 44.42 4.50
CA ALA A 509 23.14 44.72 4.62
C ALA A 509 22.70 45.26 5.99
N VAL A 510 23.55 45.16 7.02
CA VAL A 510 23.27 45.65 8.38
C VAL A 510 23.42 47.18 8.49
N ASP A 511 22.67 47.83 9.39
CA ASP A 511 23.00 49.21 9.75
C ASP A 511 24.34 49.25 10.51
N SER A 512 25.20 50.19 10.13
CA SER A 512 26.44 50.54 10.84
C SER A 512 26.29 50.74 12.36
N ALA A 513 25.10 51.14 12.84
CA ALA A 513 24.80 51.29 14.27
C ALA A 513 24.72 49.95 15.01
N ASP A 514 24.21 48.90 14.35
CA ASP A 514 24.03 47.55 14.89
C ASP A 514 25.19 46.60 14.54
N ALA A 515 26.27 47.14 13.96
CA ALA A 515 27.44 46.42 13.46
C ALA A 515 28.68 46.59 14.35
N ILE A 516 29.07 45.56 15.11
CA ILE A 516 30.25 45.57 15.97
C ILE A 516 31.47 44.99 15.24
N ASN A 517 32.56 45.75 15.22
CA ASN A 517 33.88 45.39 14.66
C ASN A 517 33.95 45.20 13.13
N LEU A 518 32.94 45.64 12.37
CA LEU A 518 32.80 45.48 10.90
C LEU A 518 34.05 45.86 10.06
N ARG A 519 34.90 46.77 10.55
CA ARG A 519 36.14 47.20 9.86
C ARG A 519 37.35 46.27 10.02
N LEU A 520 37.20 45.11 10.66
CA LEU A 520 38.27 44.14 10.93
C LEU A 520 38.14 42.86 10.10
N ASN A 521 39.28 42.26 9.74
CA ASN A 521 39.29 40.94 9.14
C ASN A 521 38.85 39.86 10.14
N SER A 522 38.03 38.89 9.69
CA SER A 522 37.67 37.73 10.52
C SER A 522 38.89 36.85 10.80
N SER A 523 39.83 36.70 9.87
CA SER A 523 41.11 36.02 10.13
C SER A 523 42.08 36.94 10.89
N ASN A 524 42.45 36.51 12.09
CA ASN A 524 43.43 37.18 12.95
C ASN A 524 44.87 36.66 12.69
N TYR A 525 45.04 35.49 12.07
CA TYR A 525 46.35 34.84 11.80
C TYR A 525 47.23 34.62 13.06
N GLY A 526 46.65 34.54 14.26
CA GLY A 526 47.37 34.51 15.53
C GLY A 526 48.19 35.79 15.81
N ASP A 527 47.95 36.86 15.07
CA ASP A 527 48.61 38.16 15.21
C ASP A 527 47.80 39.04 16.15
N ARG A 528 48.45 39.65 17.15
CA ARG A 528 47.77 40.53 18.12
C ARG A 528 47.40 41.89 17.52
N THR A 529 47.87 42.22 16.32
CA THR A 529 47.59 43.48 15.63
C THR A 529 46.35 43.34 14.75
N PRO A 530 45.23 44.03 15.03
CA PRO A 530 44.02 43.92 14.22
C PRO A 530 44.24 44.43 12.80
N LYS A 531 43.97 43.57 11.81
CA LYS A 531 44.16 43.90 10.39
C LYS A 531 42.93 44.62 9.85
N ALA A 532 43.10 45.91 9.54
CA ALA A 532 42.09 46.75 8.92
C ALA A 532 41.92 46.36 7.44
N SER A 533 40.90 45.55 7.17
CA SER A 533 40.44 45.21 5.83
C SER A 533 38.98 44.75 5.94
N GLY A 534 38.04 45.47 5.30
CA GLY A 534 36.60 45.15 5.28
C GLY A 534 36.31 43.95 4.38
N HIS A 535 36.87 42.80 4.78
CA HIS A 535 37.21 41.67 3.92
C HIS A 535 37.14 40.36 4.74
N HIS A 536 35.99 40.12 5.36
CA HIS A 536 35.74 38.92 6.17
C HIS A 536 35.90 37.66 5.31
N ILE A 537 36.66 36.68 5.80
CA ILE A 537 36.99 35.41 5.13
C ILE A 537 35.87 34.39 5.38
N ASP A 538 35.35 34.42 6.60
CA ASP A 538 34.09 33.85 7.04
C ASP A 538 32.97 34.86 6.77
N ALA A 539 31.75 34.40 6.50
CA ALA A 539 30.60 35.27 6.25
C ALA A 539 29.29 34.53 6.53
N ILE A 540 28.22 35.32 6.70
CA ILE A 540 26.84 34.84 6.80
C ILE A 540 26.05 35.60 5.74
N PHE A 541 25.57 34.87 4.73
CA PHE A 541 24.68 35.43 3.70
C PHE A 541 23.23 35.03 3.99
N VAL A 542 22.27 35.86 3.57
CA VAL A 542 20.83 35.65 3.73
C VAL A 542 20.08 36.13 2.48
N ASP A 543 18.86 35.67 2.29
CA ASP A 543 17.99 36.13 1.20
C ASP A 543 17.60 37.61 1.41
N ALA A 544 17.46 38.39 0.33
CA ALA A 544 17.38 39.87 0.40
C ALA A 544 16.13 40.46 1.09
N ASP A 545 15.13 39.65 1.41
CA ASP A 545 13.94 40.03 2.19
C ASP A 545 14.07 39.72 3.70
N ALA A 546 15.16 39.08 4.12
CA ALA A 546 15.50 38.90 5.53
C ALA A 546 16.13 40.17 6.15
N ARG A 547 15.65 40.56 7.33
CA ARG A 547 16.11 41.74 8.07
C ARG A 547 17.29 41.40 8.95
N ILE A 548 18.45 42.03 8.76
CA ILE A 548 19.59 41.89 9.69
C ILE A 548 19.35 42.80 10.91
N ASP A 549 19.10 42.20 12.07
CA ASP A 549 18.84 42.91 13.32
C ASP A 549 20.14 43.23 14.10
N SER A 550 21.25 42.51 13.87
CA SER A 550 22.61 42.95 14.25
C SER A 550 23.71 42.08 13.61
N TRP A 551 24.93 42.62 13.54
CA TRP A 551 26.14 41.92 13.05
C TRP A 551 27.32 42.14 14.00
N ARG A 552 28.08 41.09 14.34
CA ARG A 552 29.20 41.22 15.31
C ARG A 552 30.35 40.28 14.98
N MET A 553 31.57 40.81 14.79
CA MET A 553 32.78 39.99 14.87
C MET A 553 33.21 39.84 16.33
N LEU A 554 33.07 38.63 16.87
CA LEU A 554 33.24 38.32 18.28
C LEU A 554 34.73 38.18 18.62
N THR A 555 35.27 39.16 19.36
CA THR A 555 36.68 39.13 19.76
C THR A 555 36.89 40.06 20.97
N GLN A 556 37.90 39.75 21.79
CA GLN A 556 38.30 40.59 22.92
C GLN A 556 39.61 41.31 22.62
N PHE A 557 39.72 42.55 23.08
CA PHE A 557 40.93 43.36 23.01
C PHE A 557 41.71 43.29 24.33
N ALA A 558 42.96 43.76 24.32
CA ALA A 558 43.89 43.66 25.44
C ALA A 558 43.48 44.48 26.70
N ASP A 559 42.43 45.28 26.60
CA ASP A 559 41.76 46.03 27.68
C ASP A 559 40.44 45.37 28.13
N ASP A 560 40.26 44.08 27.82
CA ASP A 560 39.05 43.27 28.05
C ASP A 560 37.77 43.77 27.36
N SER A 561 37.86 44.80 26.52
CA SER A 561 36.73 45.31 25.74
C SER A 561 36.41 44.43 24.53
N TRP A 562 35.16 44.53 24.06
CA TRP A 562 34.68 43.85 22.85
C TRP A 562 34.63 44.75 21.60
N VAL A 563 34.84 46.06 21.76
CA VAL A 563 34.69 47.06 20.68
C VAL A 563 36.05 47.65 20.32
N TYR A 564 36.43 47.51 19.04
CA TYR A 564 37.67 48.02 18.51
C TYR A 564 37.69 49.55 18.51
N THR A 565 38.79 50.14 18.97
CA THR A 565 39.19 51.54 18.73
C THR A 565 40.65 51.55 18.28
N SER A 566 41.07 52.61 17.58
CA SER A 566 42.38 52.64 16.90
C SER A 566 43.53 52.34 17.87
N GLY A 567 44.48 51.50 17.45
CA GLY A 567 45.66 51.12 18.24
C GLY A 567 45.44 50.00 19.26
N LYS A 568 44.21 49.52 19.49
CA LYS A 568 43.98 48.35 20.35
C LYS A 568 44.60 47.08 19.76
N LEU A 569 45.24 46.28 20.61
CA LEU A 569 45.67 44.92 20.29
C LEU A 569 44.58 43.91 20.67
N PHE A 570 44.47 42.81 19.92
CA PHE A 570 43.68 41.66 20.35
C PHE A 570 44.23 41.07 21.66
N LYS A 571 43.33 40.49 22.45
CA LYS A 571 43.66 39.67 23.62
C LYS A 571 44.24 38.32 23.14
N ALA A 572 45.26 37.85 23.86
CA ALA A 572 45.80 36.51 23.72
C ALA A 572 45.61 35.77 25.06
N PRO A 573 45.40 34.44 25.07
CA PRO A 573 45.37 33.55 23.91
C PRO A 573 44.13 33.72 23.02
N PHE A 574 44.26 33.39 21.74
CA PHE A 574 43.13 33.27 20.80
C PHE A 574 42.50 31.87 20.85
N GLY A 575 41.23 31.77 20.43
CA GLY A 575 40.53 30.49 20.26
C GLY A 575 40.81 29.79 18.93
N SER A 576 41.17 30.57 17.91
CA SER A 576 41.51 30.14 16.55
C SER A 576 42.34 31.23 15.86
N ASP A 577 42.89 30.95 14.69
CA ASP A 577 43.45 31.97 13.79
C ASP A 577 42.36 32.78 13.05
N HIS A 578 41.09 32.48 13.31
CA HIS A 578 39.90 33.27 12.97
C HIS A 578 39.20 33.82 14.23
N ASN A 579 38.33 34.81 14.04
CA ASN A 579 37.35 35.34 15.00
C ASN A 579 35.95 34.91 14.53
N PRO A 580 35.04 34.44 15.42
CA PRO A 580 33.66 34.17 15.04
C PRO A 580 32.94 35.41 14.51
N ILE A 581 31.99 35.21 13.59
CA ILE A 581 31.01 36.24 13.19
C ILE A 581 29.62 35.78 13.65
N ALA A 582 28.94 36.63 14.42
CA ALA A 582 27.54 36.48 14.80
C ALA A 582 26.65 37.39 13.97
N VAL A 583 25.47 36.90 13.61
CA VAL A 583 24.39 37.67 12.98
C VAL A 583 23.08 37.31 13.66
N THR A 584 22.31 38.34 14.06
CA THR A 584 20.88 38.16 14.33
C THR A 584 20.13 38.58 13.07
N VAL A 585 19.30 37.69 12.54
CA VAL A 585 18.47 37.93 11.36
C VAL A 585 17.02 37.53 11.66
N THR A 586 16.08 38.37 11.24
CA THR A 586 14.68 37.98 11.14
C THR A 586 14.37 37.54 9.72
N LEU A 587 14.06 36.25 9.57
CA LEU A 587 13.60 35.67 8.32
C LEU A 587 12.14 36.09 8.04
N PRO A 588 11.78 36.33 6.77
CA PRO A 588 10.54 37.00 6.38
C PRO A 588 9.27 36.20 6.70
N ALA A 589 8.15 36.92 6.83
CA ALA A 589 6.80 36.37 6.73
C ALA A 589 6.37 36.33 5.25
N VAL A 590 5.76 35.21 4.81
CA VAL A 590 5.61 34.84 3.38
C VAL A 590 4.24 34.23 3.08
#